data_AF-A0A4Q5ANF8-F1
#
_entry.id   AF-A0A4Q5ANF8-F1
#
_cell.length_a   1.000
_cell.length_b   1.000
_cell.length_c   1.000
_cell.angle_alpha   90.00
_cell.angle_beta   90.00
_cell.angle_gamma   90.00
#
_symmetry.space_group_name_H-M   'P 1'
#
loop_
_entity.id
_entity.type
_entity.pdbx_description
1 polymer ?
#
loop_
_entity_poly.entity_id
_entity_poly.type
_entity_poly.pdbx_seq_one_letter_code
_entity_poly.pdbx_strand_id
1 'polypeptide(L)'
;MNYTIEDFARDHNITPEENAQAVAQLRRDMRLYELREARRENGLTQAQLAERMGVNQKRVSAIEHNGGSHAMVDTLRKYMEALGGRLDVIGTLPDGRQVKLG
;
A
#
# COMPACT_ATOMS: atom_id res chain seq x y z
N MET A 1 34.34 -0.39 13.36
CA MET A 1 33.28 -0.02 14.32
C MET A 1 31.99 0.03 13.51
N ASN A 2 31.04 -0.87 13.75
CA ASN A 2 29.77 -0.86 13.01
C ASN A 2 28.83 0.12 13.68
N TYR A 3 28.47 1.18 12.96
CA TYR A 3 27.46 2.12 13.39
C TYR A 3 26.08 1.49 13.17
N THR A 4 25.34 1.30 14.25
CA THR A 4 24.03 0.64 14.20
C THR A 4 22.90 1.65 14.00
N ILE A 5 21.73 1.17 13.59
CA ILE A 5 20.51 1.99 13.51
C ILE A 5 20.13 2.56 14.89
N GLU A 6 20.48 1.84 15.97
CA GLU A 6 20.27 2.28 17.35
C GLU A 6 21.22 3.41 17.75
N ASP A 7 22.47 3.39 17.27
CA ASP A 7 23.42 4.49 17.46
C ASP A 7 22.98 5.74 16.69
N PHE A 8 22.51 5.58 15.45
CA PHE A 8 21.92 6.67 14.66
C PHE A 8 20.69 7.30 15.32
N ALA A 9 19.73 6.49 15.77
CA ALA A 9 18.54 7.00 16.42
C ALA A 9 18.87 7.79 17.70
N ARG A 10 19.87 7.33 18.46
CA ARG A 10 20.35 8.00 19.67
C ARG A 10 21.01 9.35 19.37
N ASP A 11 21.92 9.39 18.40
CA ASP A 11 22.67 10.60 18.04
C ASP A 11 21.78 11.67 17.37
N HIS A 12 20.67 11.26 16.76
CA HIS A 12 19.72 12.12 16.07
C HIS A 12 18.41 12.36 16.84
N ASN A 13 18.33 11.98 18.12
CA ASN A 13 17.14 12.14 18.97
C ASN A 13 15.84 11.56 18.36
N ILE A 14 15.95 10.51 17.55
CA ILE A 14 14.79 9.88 16.89
C ILE A 14 14.06 9.01 17.90
N THR A 15 12.82 9.35 18.19
CA THR A 15 11.99 8.54 19.09
C THR A 15 11.51 7.25 18.40
N PRO A 16 11.22 6.18 19.17
CA PRO A 16 10.63 4.96 18.62
C PRO A 16 9.30 5.22 17.88
N GLU A 17 8.54 6.21 18.34
CA GLU A 17 7.29 6.62 17.71
C GLU A 17 7.53 7.29 16.35
N GLU A 18 8.44 8.27 16.26
CA GLU A 18 8.80 8.91 14.99
C GLU A 18 9.35 7.91 13.98
N ASN A 19 10.19 6.97 14.43
CA ASN A 19 10.68 5.89 13.57
C ASN A 19 9.54 4.96 13.10
N ALA A 20 8.62 4.59 14.00
CA ALA A 20 7.47 3.76 13.63
C ALA A 20 6.55 4.46 12.62
N GLN A 21 6.34 5.78 12.77
CA GLN A 21 5.58 6.59 11.83
C GLN A 21 6.27 6.69 10.48
N ALA A 22 7.59 6.93 10.45
CA ALA A 22 8.38 6.98 9.23
C ALA A 22 8.37 5.63 8.49
N VAL A 23 8.54 4.51 9.20
CA VAL A 23 8.44 3.16 8.64
C VAL A 23 7.03 2.88 8.10
N ALA A 24 5.99 3.30 8.82
CA ALA A 24 4.61 3.15 8.35
C ALA A 24 4.36 3.96 7.07
N GLN A 25 4.93 5.16 6.96
CA GLN A 25 4.83 6.00 5.78
C GLN A 25 5.59 5.39 4.59
N LEU A 26 6.84 4.98 4.77
CA LEU A 26 7.62 4.28 3.74
C LEU A 26 6.89 3.03 3.22
N ARG A 27 6.30 2.23 4.11
CA ARG A 27 5.48 1.07 3.73
C ARG A 27 4.23 1.45 2.92
N ARG A 28 3.61 2.60 3.19
CA ARG A 28 2.48 3.09 2.36
C ARG A 28 2.99 3.49 0.98
N ASP A 29 4.07 4.26 0.91
CA ASP A 29 4.62 4.75 -0.34
C ASP A 29 5.09 3.60 -1.25
N MET A 30 5.71 2.57 -0.68
CA MET A 30 6.07 1.34 -1.38
C MET A 30 4.83 0.62 -1.95
N ARG A 31 3.77 0.43 -1.16
CA ARG A 31 2.52 -0.19 -1.65
C ARG A 31 1.87 0.61 -2.78
N LEU A 32 1.90 1.94 -2.68
CA LEU A 32 1.37 2.81 -3.73
C LEU A 32 2.18 2.71 -5.02
N TYR A 33 3.50 2.60 -4.89
CA TYR A 33 4.38 2.34 -6.01
C TYR A 33 4.08 0.98 -6.64
N GLU A 34 3.97 -0.10 -5.86
CA GLU A 34 3.64 -1.44 -6.34
C GLU A 34 2.32 -1.49 -7.12
N LEU A 35 1.27 -0.79 -6.67
CA LEU A 35 0.00 -0.70 -7.42
C LEU A 35 0.17 -0.03 -8.78
N ARG A 36 0.93 1.07 -8.84
CA ARG A 36 1.20 1.78 -10.10
C ARG A 36 2.01 0.92 -11.06
N GLU A 37 2.99 0.19 -10.55
CA GLU A 37 3.82 -0.71 -11.36
C GLU A 37 2.99 -1.89 -11.86
N ALA A 38 2.19 -2.54 -11.01
CA ALA A 38 1.31 -3.64 -11.43
C ALA A 38 0.35 -3.20 -12.57
N ARG A 39 -0.20 -1.97 -12.49
CA ARG A 39 -1.00 -1.41 -13.59
C ARG A 39 -0.16 -1.21 -14.87
N ARG A 40 1.06 -0.70 -14.75
CA ARG A 40 1.97 -0.46 -15.88
C ARG A 40 2.43 -1.76 -16.54
N GLU A 41 2.74 -2.79 -15.76
CA GLU A 41 3.10 -4.13 -16.23
C GLU A 41 1.95 -4.78 -17.01
N ASN A 42 0.71 -4.46 -16.66
CA ASN A 42 -0.49 -4.86 -17.41
C ASN A 42 -0.77 -3.97 -18.65
N GLY A 43 0.08 -2.99 -18.94
CA GLY A 43 -0.06 -2.11 -20.11
C GLY A 43 -1.22 -1.12 -20.03
N LEU A 44 -1.71 -0.82 -18.82
CA LEU A 44 -2.92 0.00 -18.63
C LEU A 44 -2.59 1.45 -18.23
N THR A 45 -3.29 2.39 -18.85
CA THR A 45 -3.42 3.76 -18.32
C THR A 45 -4.36 3.79 -17.12
N GLN A 46 -4.29 4.85 -16.30
CA GLN A 46 -5.25 5.05 -15.21
C GLN A 46 -6.69 5.15 -15.70
N ALA A 47 -6.93 5.70 -16.90
CA ALA A 47 -8.27 5.81 -17.49
C ALA A 47 -8.83 4.43 -17.87
N GLN A 48 -8.01 3.60 -18.52
CA GLN A 48 -8.41 2.23 -18.88
C GLN A 48 -8.66 1.37 -17.65
N LEU A 49 -7.84 1.51 -16.60
CA LEU A 49 -8.11 0.80 -15.35
C LEU A 49 -9.40 1.29 -14.69
N ALA A 50 -9.67 2.60 -14.71
CA ALA A 50 -10.89 3.16 -14.17
C ALA A 50 -12.15 2.66 -14.90
N GLU A 51 -12.09 2.57 -16.23
CA GLU A 51 -13.14 2.00 -17.06
C GLU A 51 -13.42 0.53 -16.69
N ARG A 52 -12.38 -0.30 -16.55
CA ARG A 52 -12.52 -1.70 -16.09
C ARG A 52 -13.11 -1.81 -14.69
N MET A 53 -12.77 -0.87 -13.81
CA MET A 53 -13.29 -0.80 -12.45
C MET A 53 -14.70 -0.20 -12.35
N GLY A 54 -15.25 0.36 -13.44
CA GLY A 54 -16.53 1.06 -13.41
C GLY A 54 -16.52 2.35 -12.56
N VAL A 55 -15.36 3.02 -12.46
CA VAL A 55 -15.19 4.26 -11.69
C VAL A 55 -14.57 5.36 -12.57
N ASN A 56 -14.53 6.59 -12.06
CA ASN A 56 -13.83 7.66 -12.75
C ASN A 56 -12.30 7.58 -12.56
N GLN A 57 -11.53 8.13 -13.52
CA GLN A 57 -10.06 8.14 -13.47
C GLN A 57 -9.50 8.88 -12.25
N LYS A 58 -10.20 9.91 -11.73
CA LYS A 58 -9.82 10.60 -10.50
C LYS A 58 -9.78 9.65 -9.29
N ARG A 59 -10.67 8.64 -9.24
CA ARG A 59 -10.70 7.62 -8.19
C ARG A 59 -9.45 6.74 -8.22
N VAL A 60 -9.04 6.28 -9.41
CA VAL A 60 -7.80 5.51 -9.60
C VAL A 60 -6.58 6.34 -9.23
N SER A 61 -6.53 7.61 -9.66
CA SER A 61 -5.46 8.52 -9.29
C SER A 61 -5.37 8.75 -7.78
N ALA A 62 -6.50 8.94 -7.08
CA ALA A 62 -6.53 9.13 -5.63
C ALA A 62 -6.06 7.87 -4.86
N ILE A 63 -6.40 6.68 -5.35
CA ILE A 63 -5.92 5.41 -4.80
C ILE A 63 -4.40 5.32 -4.96
N GLU A 64 -3.88 5.60 -6.16
CA GLU A 64 -2.46 5.47 -6.45
C GLU A 64 -1.60 6.57 -5.80
N HIS A 65 -2.14 7.77 -5.52
CA HIS A 65 -1.36 8.91 -5.02
C HIS A 65 -1.50 9.20 -3.53
N ASN A 66 -2.70 9.02 -2.95
CA ASN A 66 -2.97 9.47 -1.59
C ASN A 66 -3.27 8.31 -0.63
N GLY A 67 -2.94 7.08 -1.03
CA GLY A 67 -3.22 5.87 -0.27
C GLY A 67 -4.71 5.54 -0.15
N GLY A 68 -5.59 6.39 -0.71
CA GLY A 68 -6.99 6.52 -0.34
C GLY A 68 -7.17 6.43 1.17
N SER A 69 -7.23 7.54 1.91
CA SER A 69 -7.41 7.52 3.37
C SER A 69 -8.59 6.66 3.86
N HIS A 70 -9.50 6.26 2.95
CA HIS A 70 -10.48 5.19 3.13
C HIS A 70 -10.66 4.35 1.84
N ALA A 71 -9.59 3.82 1.23
CA ALA A 71 -9.74 2.82 0.18
C ALA A 71 -10.32 1.56 0.84
N MET A 72 -11.65 1.50 0.86
CA MET A 72 -12.43 0.37 1.34
C MET A 72 -11.85 -0.89 0.69
N VAL A 73 -11.68 -1.98 1.44
CA VAL A 73 -11.14 -3.26 0.95
C VAL A 73 -11.76 -3.65 -0.40
N ASP A 74 -13.05 -3.37 -0.57
CA ASP A 74 -13.82 -3.57 -1.79
C ASP A 74 -13.29 -2.81 -3.02
N THR A 75 -12.77 -1.59 -2.83
CA THR A 75 -12.15 -0.80 -3.90
C THR A 75 -10.81 -1.40 -4.35
N LEU A 76 -9.98 -1.85 -3.41
CA LEU A 76 -8.72 -2.52 -3.73
C LEU A 76 -8.97 -3.90 -4.37
N ARG A 77 -10.05 -4.58 -3.95
CA ARG A 77 -10.47 -5.85 -4.55
C ARG A 77 -10.84 -5.66 -6.02
N LYS A 78 -11.71 -4.68 -6.32
CA LYS A 78 -12.07 -4.32 -7.70
C LYS A 78 -10.87 -3.88 -8.53
N TYR A 79 -9.91 -3.18 -7.92
CA TYR A 79 -8.65 -2.80 -8.58
C TYR A 79 -7.85 -4.04 -8.99
N MET A 80 -7.65 -5.00 -8.06
CA MET A 80 -6.93 -6.25 -8.34
C MET A 80 -7.66 -7.12 -9.38
N GLU A 81 -8.98 -7.23 -9.29
CA GLU A 81 -9.79 -7.98 -10.26
C GLU A 81 -9.72 -7.37 -11.67
N ALA A 82 -9.69 -6.04 -11.78
CA ALA A 82 -9.54 -5.35 -13.06
C ALA A 82 -8.16 -5.57 -13.73
N LEU A 83 -7.16 -5.96 -12.93
CA LEU A 83 -5.84 -6.43 -13.39
C LEU A 83 -5.81 -7.95 -13.65
N GLY A 84 -6.92 -8.66 -13.49
CA GLY A 84 -6.97 -10.13 -13.59
C GLY A 84 -6.36 -10.86 -12.38
N GLY A 85 -6.06 -10.13 -11.31
CA GLY A 85 -5.53 -10.64 -10.07
C GLY A 85 -6.60 -10.91 -9.01
N ARG A 86 -6.16 -11.34 -7.84
CA ARG A 86 -7.00 -11.55 -6.66
C ARG A 86 -6.43 -10.78 -5.49
N LEU A 87 -7.28 -10.05 -4.76
CA LEU A 87 -6.90 -9.47 -3.47
C LEU A 87 -7.21 -10.45 -2.35
N ASP A 88 -6.17 -10.81 -1.59
CA ASP A 88 -6.29 -11.51 -0.33
C ASP A 88 -5.99 -10.54 0.81
N VAL A 89 -6.95 -10.36 1.73
CA VAL A 89 -6.71 -9.58 2.94
C VAL A 89 -6.27 -10.54 4.04
N ILE A 90 -5.15 -10.23 4.70
CA ILE A 90 -4.62 -11.06 5.78
C ILE A 90 -4.57 -10.21 7.06
N GLY A 91 -5.25 -10.67 8.09
CA GLY A 91 -5.14 -10.13 9.45
C GLY A 91 -4.17 -10.97 10.27
N THR A 92 -3.35 -10.32 11.09
CA THR A 92 -2.47 -11.01 12.05
C THR A 92 -3.05 -10.86 13.45
N LEU A 93 -3.23 -11.98 14.14
CA LEU A 93 -3.69 -12.02 15.52
C LEU A 93 -2.52 -11.76 16.50
N PRO A 94 -2.78 -11.42 17.77
CA PRO A 94 -1.74 -11.17 18.76
C PRO A 94 -0.81 -12.37 19.01
N ASP A 95 -1.27 -13.58 18.73
CA ASP A 95 -0.50 -14.83 18.81
C ASP A 95 0.33 -15.12 17.55
N GLY A 96 0.36 -14.19 16.59
CA GLY A 96 1.11 -14.31 15.34
C GLY A 96 0.42 -15.14 14.25
N ARG A 97 -0.74 -15.76 14.53
CA ARG A 97 -1.49 -16.47 13.50
C ARG A 97 -2.04 -15.48 12.45
N GLN A 98 -1.95 -15.89 11.20
CA GLN A 98 -2.53 -15.16 10.08
C GLN A 98 -3.93 -15.71 9.77
N VAL A 99 -4.88 -14.80 9.60
CA VAL A 99 -6.26 -15.10 9.21
C VAL A 99 -6.52 -14.43 7.87
N LYS A 100 -6.85 -15.22 6.86
CA LYS A 100 -7.29 -14.70 5.57
C LYS A 100 -8.73 -14.23 5.69
N LEU A 101 -8.93 -12.93 5.51
CA LEU A 101 -10.22 -12.27 5.47
C LEU A 101 -10.70 -12.31 4.01
N GLY A 102 -11.49 -13.33 3.70
CA GLY A 102 -12.11 -13.56 2.39
C GLY A 102 -13.27 -12.63 2.14
#